data_AF-A0A533BLU3-F1
#
_entry.id   AF-A0A533BLU3-F1
#
_cell.length_a   1.000
_cell.length_b   1.000
_cell.length_c   1.000
_cell.angle_alpha   90.00
_cell.angle_beta   90.00
_cell.angle_gamma   90.00
#
_symmetry.space_group_name_H-M   'P 1'
#
loop_
_entity.id
_entity.type
_entity.pdbx_description
1 polymer ?
#
loop_
_entity_poly.entity_id
_entity_poly.type
_entity_poly.pdbx_seq_one_letter_code
_entity_poly.pdbx_strand_id
1 'polypeptide(L)'
;MTDAILLAYKDVEHSMERFTLLLQSHVETMGAAPSHDSDQVFRLSQGSKAMRDSAMIYLSYAKYVAYGMPESEDMVQDELQG
;
A
#
# COMPACT_ATOMS: atom_id res chain seq x y z
N MET A 1 -16.18 -21.06 1.08
CA MET A 1 -15.23 -20.46 2.05
C MET A 1 -14.50 -19.24 1.47
N THR A 2 -14.42 -19.12 0.14
CA THR A 2 -13.70 -18.07 -0.59
C THR A 2 -14.40 -16.70 -0.61
N ASP A 3 -15.74 -16.64 -0.55
CA ASP A 3 -16.48 -15.37 -0.65
C ASP A 3 -16.21 -14.38 0.50
N ALA A 4 -16.16 -14.86 1.75
CA ALA A 4 -15.93 -13.98 2.90
C ALA A 4 -14.50 -13.42 2.92
N ILE A 5 -13.52 -14.24 2.53
CA ILE A 5 -12.12 -13.81 2.42
C ILE A 5 -11.94 -12.84 1.24
N LEU A 6 -12.60 -13.10 0.11
CA LEU A 6 -12.58 -12.19 -1.04
C LEU A 6 -13.19 -10.82 -0.71
N LEU A 7 -14.31 -10.81 0.04
CA LEU A 7 -14.91 -9.56 0.50
C LEU A 7 -13.97 -8.80 1.44
N ALA A 8 -13.40 -9.48 2.43
CA ALA A 8 -12.44 -8.88 3.35
C ALA A 8 -11.18 -8.35 2.63
N TYR A 9 -10.68 -9.06 1.62
CA TYR A 9 -9.57 -8.59 0.79
C TYR A 9 -9.90 -7.26 0.11
N LYS A 10 -11.07 -7.15 -0.54
CA LYS A 10 -11.48 -5.91 -1.22
C LYS A 10 -11.62 -4.74 -0.26
N ASP A 11 -12.13 -4.99 0.94
CA ASP A 11 -12.23 -3.96 1.97
C ASP A 11 -10.84 -3.46 2.42
N VAL A 12 -9.87 -4.38 2.56
CA VAL A 12 -8.48 -4.04 2.90
C VAL A 12 -7.80 -3.30 1.75
N GLU A 13 -7.92 -3.79 0.53
CA GLU A 13 -7.38 -3.17 -0.69
C GLU A 13 -7.82 -1.71 -0.81
N HIS A 14 -9.13 -1.47 -0.75
CA HIS A 14 -9.69 -0.12 -0.84
C HIS A 14 -9.28 0.77 0.33
N SER A 15 -9.21 0.22 1.55
CA SER A 15 -8.77 0.97 2.73
C SER A 15 -7.30 1.38 2.66
N MET A 16 -6.43 0.50 2.17
CA MET A 16 -5.00 0.77 1.99
C MET A 16 -4.75 1.79 0.88
N GLU A 17 -5.45 1.68 -0.25
CA GLU A 17 -5.40 2.69 -1.32
C GLU A 17 -5.79 4.07 -0.78
N ARG A 18 -6.94 4.15 -0.11
CA ARG A 18 -7.41 5.42 0.47
C ARG A 18 -6.41 5.99 1.48
N PHE A 19 -5.87 5.17 2.36
CA PHE A 19 -4.92 5.61 3.39
C PHE A 19 -3.62 6.14 2.77
N THR A 20 -3.05 5.42 1.80
CA THR A 20 -1.81 5.83 1.14
C THR A 20 -1.96 7.13 0.35
N LEU A 21 -3.10 7.35 -0.32
CA LEU A 21 -3.42 8.63 -0.97
C LEU A 21 -3.50 9.79 0.03
N LEU A 22 -4.15 9.57 1.18
CA LEU A 22 -4.25 10.58 2.23
C LEU A 22 -2.89 10.91 2.85
N LEU A 23 -2.02 9.92 3.06
CA LEU A 23 -0.66 10.13 3.54
C LEU A 23 0.16 10.98 2.56
N GLN A 24 0.08 10.68 1.26
CA GLN A 24 0.77 11.45 0.24
C GLN A 24 0.28 12.91 0.23
N SER A 25 -1.04 13.12 0.19
CA SER A 25 -1.63 14.46 0.21
C SER A 25 -1.24 15.24 1.48
N HIS A 26 -1.14 14.56 2.62
CA HIS A 26 -0.70 15.17 3.87
C HIS A 26 0.76 15.64 3.80
N VAL A 27 1.67 14.81 3.27
CA VAL A 27 3.08 15.18 3.06
C VAL A 27 3.20 16.37 2.12
N GLU A 28 2.47 16.37 1.00
CA GLU A 28 2.46 17.47 0.02
C GLU A 28 1.97 18.78 0.66
N THR A 29 0.90 18.71 1.44
CA THR A 29 0.35 19.88 2.14
C THR A 29 1.34 20.44 3.15
N MET A 30 2.01 19.59 3.92
CA MET A 30 3.04 20.01 4.88
C MET A 30 4.27 20.60 4.18
N GLY A 31 4.71 20.03 3.06
CA GLY A 31 5.85 20.54 2.30
C GLY A 31 5.60 21.90 1.64
N ALA A 32 4.34 22.21 1.31
CA ALA A 32 3.95 23.50 0.75
C ALA A 32 3.85 24.63 1.79
N ALA A 33 3.75 24.30 3.08
CA ALA A 33 3.61 25.29 4.14
C ALA A 33 4.98 25.69 4.72
N PRO A 34 5.39 26.98 4.62
CA PRO A 34 6.74 27.44 4.99
C PRO A 34 7.03 27.41 6.50
N SER A 35 6.02 27.12 7.34
CA SER A 35 6.15 27.05 8.79
C SER A 35 6.62 25.68 9.31
N HIS A 36 6.68 24.66 8.47
CA HIS A 36 7.07 23.32 8.91
C HIS A 36 8.59 23.10 8.84
N ASP A 37 9.10 22.35 9.80
CA ASP A 37 10.49 21.90 9.84
C ASP A 37 10.77 20.94 8.66
N SER A 38 11.77 21.28 7.83
CA SER A 38 12.16 20.50 6.66
C SER A 38 12.54 19.06 7.01
N ASP A 39 13.17 18.84 8.16
CA ASP A 39 13.60 17.50 8.58
C ASP A 39 12.39 16.66 9.00
N GLN A 40 11.37 17.28 9.59
CA GLN A 40 10.10 16.63 9.90
C GLN A 40 9.37 16.21 8.63
N VAL A 41 9.24 17.11 7.66
CA VAL A 41 8.60 16.83 6.36
C VAL A 41 9.34 15.71 5.63
N PHE A 42 10.68 15.72 5.64
CA PHE A 42 11.49 14.68 5.04
C PHE A 42 11.23 13.30 5.68
N ARG A 43 11.26 13.20 7.02
CA ARG A 43 10.98 11.93 7.71
C ARG A 43 9.57 11.41 7.42
N LEU A 44 8.58 12.30 7.38
CA LEU A 44 7.20 11.93 7.06
C LEU A 44 7.07 11.42 5.62
N SER A 45 7.76 12.06 4.66
CA SER A 45 7.83 11.61 3.27
C SER A 45 8.43 10.20 3.16
N GLN A 46 9.54 9.92 3.85
CA GLN A 46 10.14 8.59 3.88
C GLN A 46 9.20 7.54 4.50
N GLY A 47 8.55 7.88 5.61
CA GLY A 47 7.55 7.00 6.24
C GLY A 47 6.36 6.71 5.32
N SER A 48 5.82 7.74 4.67
CA SER A 48 4.72 7.60 3.70
C SER A 48 5.11 6.68 2.54
N LYS A 49 6.33 6.83 2.01
CA LYS A 49 6.85 5.94 0.96
C LYS A 49 6.93 4.50 1.45
N ALA A 50 7.56 4.27 2.61
CA ALA A 50 7.71 2.94 3.18
C ALA A 50 6.36 2.25 3.44
N MET A 51 5.34 3.00 3.88
CA MET A 51 3.98 2.47 4.07
C MET A 51 3.33 2.06 2.75
N ARG A 52 3.47 2.87 1.69
CA ARG A 52 2.98 2.51 0.34
C ARG A 52 3.66 1.25 -0.18
N ASP A 53 4.98 1.18 -0.09
CA ASP A 53 5.76 0.02 -0.55
C ASP A 53 5.35 -1.25 0.23
N SER A 54 5.17 -1.13 1.55
CA SER A 54 4.71 -2.24 2.40
C SER A 54 3.29 -2.69 2.07
N ALA A 55 2.39 -1.75 1.75
CA ALA A 55 1.01 -2.06 1.38
C ALA A 55 0.94 -2.88 0.07
N MET A 56 1.76 -2.53 -0.93
CA MET A 56 1.82 -3.29 -2.19
C MET A 56 2.23 -4.76 -1.96
N ILE A 57 3.25 -4.98 -1.13
CA ILE A 57 3.71 -6.33 -0.77
C ILE A 57 2.62 -7.10 -0.01
N TYR A 58 1.96 -6.46 0.95
CA TYR A 58 0.86 -7.11 1.67
C TYR A 58 -0.28 -7.51 0.72
N LEU A 59 -0.71 -6.59 -0.15
CA LEU A 59 -1.85 -6.79 -1.04
C LEU A 59 -1.56 -7.87 -2.09
N SER A 60 -0.33 -8.00 -2.59
CA SER A 60 0.01 -9.07 -3.54
C SER A 60 -0.21 -10.46 -2.92
N TYR A 61 0.26 -10.69 -1.68
CA TYR A 61 0.03 -11.96 -0.99
C TYR A 61 -1.43 -12.15 -0.58
N ALA A 62 -2.10 -11.09 -0.12
CA ALA A 62 -3.51 -11.16 0.24
C ALA A 62 -4.40 -11.50 -0.96
N LYS A 63 -4.04 -11.01 -2.16
CA LYS A 63 -4.71 -11.33 -3.43
C LYS A 63 -4.63 -12.81 -3.74
N TYR A 64 -3.48 -13.46 -3.55
CA TYR A 64 -3.35 -14.92 -3.74
C TYR A 64 -4.23 -15.70 -2.76
N VAL A 65 -4.33 -15.28 -1.51
CA VAL A 65 -5.21 -15.93 -0.53
C VAL A 65 -6.69 -15.76 -0.91
N ALA A 66 -7.06 -14.60 -1.46
CA ALA A 66 -8.45 -14.25 -1.78
C ALA A 66 -8.95 -14.82 -3.12
N TYR A 67 -8.10 -14.81 -4.15
CA TYR A 67 -8.45 -15.23 -5.52
C TYR A 67 -7.96 -16.65 -5.84
N GLY A 68 -7.05 -17.21 -5.04
CA GLY A 68 -6.42 -18.50 -5.26
C GLY A 68 -4.90 -18.37 -5.40
N MET A 69 -4.16 -19.29 -4.79
CA MET A 69 -2.70 -19.33 -4.90
C MET A 69 -2.29 -19.65 -6.34
N PRO A 70 -1.31 -18.92 -6.91
CA PRO A 70 -0.73 -19.27 -8.19
C PRO A 70 -0.18 -20.70 -8.17
N GLU A 71 -0.20 -21.38 -9.31
CA GLU A 71 0.28 -22.77 -9.42
C GLU A 71 1.80 -22.88 -9.27
N SER A 72 2.56 -21.79 -9.45
CA SER A 72 4.01 -21.75 -9.29
C SER A 72 4.52 -20.41 -8.71
N GLU A 73 5.70 -20.46 -8.07
CA GLU A 73 6.38 -19.29 -7.49
C GLU A 73 6.86 -18.27 -8.55
N ASP A 74 7.13 -18.72 -9.78
CA ASP A 74 7.58 -17.85 -10.87
C ASP A 74 6.50 -16.81 -11.25
N MET A 75 5.22 -17.20 -11.20
CA MET A 75 4.09 -16.29 -11.44
C MET A 75 3.93 -15.22 -10.35
N VAL A 76 4.49 -15.45 -9.16
CA VAL A 76 4.45 -14.49 -8.04
C VAL A 76 5.49 -13.39 -8.21
N GLN A 77 6.66 -13.70 -8.76
CA GLN A 77 7.75 -12.73 -8.95
C GLN A 77 7.45 -11.74 -10.08
N ASP A 78 6.77 -12.17 -11.13
CA ASP A 78 6.43 -11.31 -12.28
C ASP A 78 5.42 -10.21 -11.92
N GLU A 79 4.45 -10.47 -11.03
CA GLU A 79 3.50 -9.44 -10.55
C GLU A 79 4.15 -8.43 -9.58
N LEU A 80 5.20 -8.82 -8.86
CA LEU A 80 5.91 -7.96 -7.91
C LEU A 80 6.94 -7.02 -8.57
N GLN A 81 7.34 -7.31 -9.81
CA GLN A 81 8.31 -6.52 -10.58
C GLN A 81 7.67 -5.55 -11.59
N GLY A 82 6.33 -5.52 -11.66
CA GLY A 82 5.54 -4.67 -12.57
C GLY A 82 5.22 -3.29 -12.01
#